data_AF-A0A2N1WDE1-F1
#
_entry.id   AF-A0A2N1WDE1-F1
#
_cell.length_a   1.000
_cell.length_b   1.000
_cell.length_c   1.000
_cell.angle_alpha   90.00
_cell.angle_beta   90.00
_cell.angle_gamma   90.00
#
_symmetry.space_group_name_H-M   'P 1'
#
loop_
_entity.id
_entity.type
_entity.pdbx_description
1 polymer ?
#
loop_
_entity_poly.entity_id
_entity_poly.type
_entity_poly.pdbx_seq_one_letter_code
_entity_poly.pdbx_strand_id
1 'polypeptide(L)'
;RSANLGGLLDWFPEGSYGEVVQQVCDSLEPGQTSQPFQTSQGWHILRLEGQRKADRTTEALRAEARNLLMEQRADREIEDTLRRFRDESYIEKLL
;
A
#
# COMPACT_ATOMS: atom_id res chain seq x y z
N ARG A 1 -0.88 -9.23 10.64
CA ARG A 1 -1.02 -10.05 11.87
C ARG A 1 -2.49 -10.47 12.02
N SER A 2 -2.91 -11.62 11.48
CA SER A 2 -4.28 -12.16 11.63
C SER A 2 -4.39 -13.28 12.67
N ALA A 3 -3.28 -13.70 13.29
CA ALA A 3 -3.23 -14.84 14.22
C ALA A 3 -4.20 -14.73 15.42
N ASN A 4 -4.40 -13.52 15.97
CA ASN A 4 -5.32 -13.30 17.09
C ASN A 4 -6.81 -13.30 16.68
N LEU A 5 -7.11 -13.32 15.39
CA LEU A 5 -8.47 -13.38 14.83
C LEU A 5 -8.75 -14.74 14.17
N GLY A 6 -8.01 -15.79 14.55
CA GLY A 6 -8.14 -17.12 13.95
C GLY A 6 -7.65 -17.20 12.50
N GLY A 7 -6.83 -16.24 12.05
CA GLY A 7 -6.31 -16.22 10.69
C GLY A 7 -7.22 -15.54 9.67
N LEU A 8 -8.36 -14.97 10.08
CA LEU A 8 -9.29 -14.30 9.17
C LEU A 8 -8.65 -13.07 8.52
N LEU A 9 -8.65 -13.08 7.19
CA LEU A 9 -8.30 -11.93 6.35
C LEU A 9 -9.61 -11.46 5.73
N ASP A 10 -10.21 -10.40 6.29
CA ASP A 10 -11.40 -9.74 5.71
C ASP A 10 -11.10 -9.30 4.25
N TRP A 11 -12.10 -8.90 3.48
CA TRP A 11 -11.98 -8.56 2.06
C TRP A 11 -10.82 -7.60 1.77
N PHE A 12 -9.77 -8.13 1.14
CA PHE A 12 -8.59 -7.35 0.76
C PHE A 12 -8.48 -7.20 -0.76
N PRO A 13 -7.90 -6.10 -1.27
CA PRO A 13 -7.59 -5.95 -2.69
C PRO A 13 -6.44 -6.88 -3.12
N GLU A 14 -6.39 -7.19 -4.41
CA GLU A 14 -5.31 -7.96 -5.00
C GLU A 14 -3.94 -7.35 -4.68
N GLY A 15 -2.95 -8.21 -4.44
CA GLY A 15 -1.57 -7.79 -4.13
C GLY A 15 -1.32 -7.30 -2.69
N SER A 16 -2.35 -7.19 -1.83
CA SER A 16 -2.21 -6.68 -0.45
C SER A 16 -1.21 -7.46 0.42
N TYR A 17 -0.96 -8.73 0.10
CA TYR A 17 -0.09 -9.63 0.86
C TYR A 17 1.11 -10.15 0.05
N GLY A 18 1.44 -9.47 -1.06
CA GLY A 18 2.53 -9.84 -1.95
C GLY A 18 2.14 -10.88 -3.00
N GLU A 19 3.06 -11.08 -3.94
CA GLU A 19 2.82 -11.84 -5.17
C GLU A 19 2.55 -13.33 -4.91
N VAL A 20 3.30 -13.96 -4.00
CA VAL A 20 3.14 -15.39 -3.69
C VAL A 20 1.74 -15.67 -3.15
N VAL A 21 1.23 -14.82 -2.26
CA VAL A 21 -0.12 -14.98 -1.71
C VAL A 21 -1.16 -14.80 -2.81
N GLN A 22 -0.96 -13.84 -3.71
CA GLN A 22 -1.85 -13.62 -4.85
C GLN A 22 -1.90 -14.84 -5.78
N GLN A 23 -0.75 -15.40 -6.16
CA GLN A 23 -0.67 -16.59 -7.00
C GLN A 23 -1.39 -17.80 -6.38
N VAL A 24 -1.26 -17.98 -5.06
CA VAL A 24 -1.99 -19.05 -4.35
C VAL A 24 -3.50 -18.79 -4.38
N CYS A 25 -3.95 -17.56 -4.12
CA CYS A 25 -5.37 -17.20 -4.24
C CYS A 25 -5.92 -17.46 -5.64
N ASP A 26 -5.17 -17.09 -6.69
CA ASP A 26 -5.57 -17.27 -8.10
C ASP A 26 -5.64 -18.75 -8.51
N SER A 27 -4.92 -19.63 -7.80
CA SER A 27 -4.94 -21.08 -8.03
C SER A 27 -6.09 -21.81 -7.31
N LEU A 28 -6.83 -21.12 -6.44
CA LEU A 28 -7.87 -21.71 -5.59
C LEU A 28 -9.26 -21.31 -6.06
N GLU A 29 -10.20 -22.23 -5.97
CA GLU A 29 -11.62 -21.90 -6.04
C GLU A 29 -12.16 -21.49 -4.65
N PRO A 30 -13.23 -20.67 -4.58
CA PRO A 30 -13.90 -20.38 -3.32
C PRO A 30 -14.27 -21.66 -2.55
N GLY A 31 -13.94 -21.69 -1.26
CA GLY A 31 -14.05 -22.83 -0.35
C GLY A 31 -12.79 -23.71 -0.27
N GLN A 32 -11.85 -23.59 -1.20
CA GLN A 32 -10.65 -24.44 -1.21
C GLN A 32 -9.55 -23.92 -0.28
N THR A 33 -8.76 -24.86 0.24
CA THR A 33 -7.58 -24.60 1.09
C THR A 33 -6.30 -24.98 0.34
N SER A 34 -5.28 -24.13 0.41
CA SER A 34 -3.98 -24.33 -0.22
C SER A 34 -3.18 -25.44 0.46
N GLN A 35 -2.19 -25.95 -0.27
CA GLN A 35 -1.04 -26.60 0.37
C GLN A 35 -0.19 -25.56 1.12
N PRO A 36 0.65 -25.96 2.09
CA PRO A 36 1.58 -25.06 2.74
C PRO A 36 2.53 -24.40 1.73
N PHE A 37 2.67 -23.08 1.81
CA PHE A 37 3.56 -22.30 0.94
C PHE A 37 4.41 -21.32 1.76
N GLN A 38 5.55 -20.93 1.21
CA GLN A 38 6.52 -20.08 1.90
C GLN A 38 6.42 -18.62 1.41
N THR A 39 6.41 -17.68 2.35
CA THR A 39 6.59 -16.25 2.10
C THR A 39 7.82 -15.73 2.86
N SER A 40 8.14 -14.45 2.69
CA SER A 40 9.18 -13.78 3.49
C SER A 40 8.94 -13.82 5.00
N GLN A 41 7.70 -14.04 5.44
CA GLN A 41 7.33 -14.12 6.86
C GLN A 41 7.25 -15.56 7.39
N GLY A 42 7.56 -16.57 6.57
CA GLY A 42 7.57 -17.97 6.96
C GLY A 42 6.58 -18.82 6.16
N TRP A 43 6.07 -19.87 6.79
CA TRP A 43 5.15 -20.83 6.15
C TRP A 43 3.70 -20.48 6.44
N HIS A 44 2.86 -20.61 5.43
CA HIS A 44 1.44 -20.24 5.49
C HIS A 44 0.56 -21.29 4.80
N ILE A 45 -0.68 -21.39 5.27
CA ILE A 45 -1.78 -22.10 4.62
C ILE A 45 -2.91 -21.08 4.47
N LEU A 46 -3.59 -21.08 3.32
CA LEU A 46 -4.65 -20.14 3.01
C LEU A 46 -5.93 -20.87 2.60
N ARG A 47 -7.08 -20.41 3.05
CA ARG A 47 -8.39 -20.83 2.55
C ARG A 47 -9.07 -19.65 1.89
N LEU A 48 -9.50 -19.82 0.64
CA LEU A 48 -10.21 -18.78 -0.09
C LEU A 48 -11.70 -18.86 0.27
N GLU A 49 -12.23 -17.90 1.04
CA GLU A 49 -13.66 -17.89 1.37
C GLU A 49 -14.52 -17.38 0.19
N GLY A 50 -13.99 -16.46 -0.61
CA GLY A 50 -14.69 -15.92 -1.75
C GLY A 50 -13.87 -14.89 -2.53
N GLN A 51 -14.28 -14.68 -3.78
CA GLN A 51 -13.70 -13.66 -4.66
C GLN A 51 -14.85 -12.82 -5.23
N ARG A 52 -14.67 -11.50 -5.27
CA ARG A 52 -15.67 -10.58 -5.85
C ARG A 52 -14.98 -9.54 -6.71
N LYS A 53 -15.54 -9.27 -7.89
CA LYS A 53 -15.21 -8.07 -8.65
C LYS A 53 -15.92 -6.89 -8.00
N ALA A 54 -15.20 -6.14 -7.18
CA ALA A 54 -15.67 -4.87 -6.67
C ALA A 54 -15.28 -3.79 -7.69
N ASP A 55 -16.25 -3.01 -8.18
CA ASP A 55 -15.97 -1.82 -8.97
C ASP A 55 -15.38 -0.76 -8.02
N ARG A 56 -14.03 -0.71 -7.98
CA ARG A 56 -13.25 0.15 -7.09
C ARG A 56 -12.73 1.41 -7.78
N THR A 57 -13.31 1.74 -8.94
CA THR A 57 -12.86 2.87 -9.76
C THR A 57 -12.85 4.17 -8.95
N THR A 58 -13.85 4.39 -8.09
CA THR A 58 -13.95 5.62 -7.29
C THR A 58 -12.96 5.66 -6.13
N GLU A 59 -12.75 4.55 -5.41
CA GLU A 59 -11.76 4.46 -4.33
C GLU A 59 -10.33 4.63 -4.84
N ALA A 60 -10.00 4.01 -5.98
CA ALA A 60 -8.70 4.12 -6.62
C ALA A 60 -8.41 5.57 -7.03
N LEU A 61 -9.37 6.22 -7.71
CA LEU A 61 -9.25 7.61 -8.12
C LEU A 61 -9.06 8.55 -6.92
N ARG A 62 -9.80 8.31 -5.82
CA ARG A 62 -9.63 9.09 -4.58
C ARG A 62 -8.27 8.88 -3.92
N ALA A 63 -7.71 7.67 -3.98
CA ALA A 63 -6.39 7.38 -3.43
C ALA A 63 -5.29 8.08 -4.24
N GLU A 64 -5.36 8.01 -5.57
CA GLU A 64 -4.47 8.70 -6.48
C GLU A 64 -4.52 10.23 -6.28
N ALA A 65 -5.72 10.81 -6.25
CA ALA A 65 -5.90 12.24 -6.01
C ALA A 65 -5.33 12.68 -4.65
N ARG A 66 -5.48 11.85 -3.60
CA ARG A 66 -4.87 12.13 -2.29
C ARG A 66 -3.35 12.13 -2.35
N ASN A 67 -2.75 11.17 -3.03
CA ASN A 67 -1.30 11.08 -3.16
C ASN A 67 -0.74 12.30 -3.91
N LEU A 68 -1.36 12.67 -5.02
CA LEU A 68 -0.98 13.86 -5.80
C LEU A 68 -1.06 15.15 -4.95
N LEU A 69 -2.15 15.32 -4.18
CA LEU A 69 -2.29 16.48 -3.30
C LEU A 69 -1.26 16.51 -2.17
N MET A 70 -0.84 15.35 -1.66
CA MET A 70 0.21 15.26 -0.63
C MET A 70 1.58 15.63 -1.21
N GLU A 71 1.91 15.12 -2.39
CA GLU A 71 3.15 15.43 -3.10
C GLU A 71 3.25 16.95 -3.39
N GLN A 72 2.19 17.54 -3.95
CA GLN A 72 2.13 18.98 -4.20
C GLN A 72 2.24 19.86 -2.95
N ARG A 73 1.83 19.35 -1.78
CA ARG A 73 1.99 20.07 -0.51
C ARG A 73 3.42 19.94 0.00
N ALA A 74 4.02 18.77 -0.12
CA ALA A 74 5.41 18.53 0.26
C ALA A 74 6.36 19.42 -0.55
N ASP A 75 6.17 19.49 -1.87
CA ASP A 75 7.00 20.31 -2.76
C ASP A 75 6.94 21.80 -2.40
N ARG A 76 5.73 22.32 -2.13
CA ARG A 76 5.55 23.71 -1.69
C ARG A 76 6.22 24.01 -0.37
N GLU A 77 6.07 23.12 0.61
CA GLU A 77 6.70 23.29 1.93
C GLU A 77 8.23 23.27 1.84
N ILE A 78 8.79 22.43 0.96
CA ILE A 78 10.23 22.41 0.66
C ILE A 78 10.67 23.75 0.07
N GLU A 79 9.94 24.27 -0.92
CA GLU A 79 10.27 25.55 -1.57
C GLU A 79 10.20 26.72 -0.57
N ASP A 80 9.14 26.79 0.23
CA ASP A 80 8.97 27.84 1.23
C ASP A 80 10.03 27.76 2.34
N THR A 81 10.42 26.55 2.74
CA THR A 81 11.51 26.35 3.70
C THR A 81 12.85 26.79 3.13
N LEU A 82 13.14 26.49 1.86
CA LEU A 82 14.35 26.94 1.17
C LEU A 82 14.41 28.46 1.03
N ARG A 83 13.27 29.12 0.74
CA ARG A 83 13.18 30.59 0.73
C ARG A 83 13.50 31.17 2.10
N ARG A 84 12.87 30.65 3.15
CA ARG A 84 13.11 31.11 4.53
C ARG A 84 14.56 30.97 4.95
N PHE A 85 15.21 29.84 4.67
CA PHE A 85 16.65 29.69 4.95
C PHE A 85 17.50 30.68 4.17
N ARG A 86 17.15 31.00 2.92
CA ARG A 86 17.85 32.02 2.14
C ARG A 86 17.67 33.43 2.74
N ASP A 87 16.47 33.77 3.19
CA ASP A 87 16.16 35.10 3.74
C ASP A 87 16.75 35.31 5.15
N GLU A 88 16.83 34.25 5.95
CA GLU A 88 17.44 34.28 7.29
C GLU A 88 18.98 34.23 7.24
N SER A 89 19.57 33.72 6.16
CA SER A 89 21.01 33.69 5.97
C SER A 89 21.54 35.02 5.41
N TYR A 90 22.49 35.65 6.11
CA TYR A 90 23.24 36.78 5.57
C TYR A 90 24.13 36.32 4.41
N ILE A 91 23.69 36.54 3.16
CA ILE A 91 24.48 36.26 1.95
C ILE A 91 25.37 37.47 1.67
N GLU A 92 26.59 37.47 2.20
CA GLU A 92 27.63 38.38 1.74
C GLU A 92 28.23 37.82 0.44
N LYS A 93 27.88 38.42 -0.71
CA LYS A 93 28.63 38.19 -1.95
C LYS A 93 29.92 38.99 -1.87
N LEU A 94 31.01 38.35 -1.49
CA LEU A 94 32.36 38.85 -1.77
C LEU A 94 32.54 38.90 -3.30
N LEU A 95 32.53 40.11 -3.84
CA LEU A 95 32.90 40.44 -5.22
C LEU A 95 34.40 40.28 -5.44
#